data_AF-A0A498FIH3-F1
#
_entry.id   AF-A0A498FIH3-F1
#
_cell.length_a   1.000
_cell.length_b   1.000
_cell.length_c   1.000
_cell.angle_alpha   90.00
_cell.angle_beta   90.00
_cell.angle_gamma   90.00
#
_symmetry.space_group_name_H-M   'P 1'
#
loop_
_entity.id
_entity.type
_entity.pdbx_description
1 polymer ?
#
loop_
_entity_poly.entity_id
_entity_poly.type
_entity_poly.pdbx_seq_one_letter_code
_entity_poly.pdbx_strand_id
1 'polypeptide(L)'
;MASKSAWVMWVIGAILILAGLSSFADGLRGVLGGVLWILAGLLLLPTRNIVATTLVEKSPFDIEKVPGVAVAVIVLMTVVAGAAIVPPADTPADSSPSPEITDTPESTESPETTESPETTDESSSSDDSTGSDGTSGTDDTGSSAGGDTGSDTDGTSDTGTPTEWTVTVIDVVDGDTMDVRMPDGSTDTIRLLGVDTPETSTGSTDPAEWPGISENEHGREHLADWGGQATSYAEERLGGQEIHIEVDEESDRRGSFDRLLVYASQSESTSKSFNMRLLENGYARMYDSQFTQRAEYDAAEMEARSNDVGVWDYTDTSESDSGSSSDSDSSSGSVSIEIAEIHEDAAGDEFDNLDDEYIVLENTGSNSVNMDGYTLEDDANHVYTFDSFTLGAGDSVTIYTGDGSDSDTELYWGQDAPVWNNGGDVVTVRDDNGNVVVQRSYD
;
A
#
# COMPACT_ATOMS: atom_id res chain seq x y z
N MET A 1 -50.72 12.05 -19.59
CA MET A 1 -50.49 10.99 -20.61
C MET A 1 -49.01 10.98 -20.91
N ALA A 2 -48.24 10.04 -20.34
CA ALA A 2 -46.88 9.82 -20.81
C ALA A 2 -46.96 9.41 -22.29
N SER A 3 -46.21 10.09 -23.16
CA SER A 3 -46.25 9.83 -24.60
C SER A 3 -45.85 8.38 -24.88
N LYS A 4 -46.46 7.76 -25.89
CA LYS A 4 -46.14 6.38 -26.30
C LYS A 4 -44.64 6.15 -26.52
N SER A 5 -43.87 7.22 -26.82
CA SER A 5 -42.41 7.19 -26.94
C SER A 5 -41.68 6.95 -25.61
N ALA A 6 -42.16 7.48 -24.50
CA ALA A 6 -41.54 7.27 -23.19
C ALA A 6 -41.69 5.82 -22.71
N TRP A 7 -42.84 5.21 -22.99
CA TRP A 7 -43.07 3.80 -22.64
C TRP A 7 -42.21 2.85 -23.48
N VAL A 8 -42.02 3.14 -24.77
CA VAL A 8 -41.14 2.33 -25.65
C VAL A 8 -39.68 2.40 -25.21
N MET A 9 -39.16 3.57 -24.84
CA MET A 9 -37.79 3.69 -24.31
C MET A 9 -37.61 2.94 -22.99
N TRP A 10 -38.66 2.94 -22.14
CA TRP A 10 -38.63 2.22 -20.87
C TRP A 10 -38.54 0.70 -21.07
N VAL A 11 -39.31 0.17 -22.01
CA VAL A 11 -39.27 -1.27 -22.36
C VAL A 11 -37.92 -1.64 -22.97
N ILE A 12 -37.35 -0.77 -23.82
CA ILE A 12 -36.02 -1.01 -24.41
C ILE A 12 -34.95 -1.00 -23.33
N GLY A 13 -34.89 0.01 -22.46
CA GLY A 13 -33.92 0.09 -21.36
C GLY A 13 -33.98 -1.12 -20.42
N ALA A 14 -35.19 -1.57 -20.07
CA ALA A 14 -35.37 -2.77 -19.26
C ALA A 14 -34.88 -4.05 -19.96
N ILE A 15 -35.11 -4.19 -21.26
CA ILE A 15 -34.60 -5.34 -22.04
C ILE A 15 -33.08 -5.35 -22.09
N LEU A 16 -32.44 -4.18 -22.23
CA LEU A 16 -30.97 -4.08 -22.27
C LEU A 16 -30.33 -4.45 -20.93
N ILE A 17 -30.91 -4.02 -19.81
CA ILE A 17 -30.44 -4.38 -18.46
C ILE A 17 -30.55 -5.90 -18.24
N LEU A 18 -31.68 -6.50 -18.64
CA LEU A 18 -31.88 -7.94 -18.51
C LEU A 18 -30.96 -8.75 -19.43
N ALA A 19 -30.68 -8.25 -20.63
CA ALA A 19 -29.70 -8.85 -21.53
C ALA A 19 -28.28 -8.78 -20.95
N GLY A 20 -27.88 -7.64 -20.37
CA GLY A 20 -26.60 -7.45 -19.68
C GLY A 20 -26.43 -8.38 -18.47
N LEU A 21 -27.45 -8.51 -17.63
CA LEU A 21 -27.47 -9.46 -16.51
C LEU A 21 -27.37 -10.92 -16.97
N SER A 22 -27.96 -11.26 -18.13
CA SER A 22 -27.89 -12.62 -18.69
C SER A 22 -26.52 -12.96 -19.30
N SER A 23 -25.71 -11.97 -19.66
CA SER A 23 -24.40 -12.17 -20.29
C SER A 23 -23.27 -12.49 -19.32
N PHE A 24 -23.51 -12.48 -18.00
CA PHE A 24 -22.51 -12.81 -16.98
C PHE A 24 -22.13 -14.30 -16.90
N ALA A 25 -22.85 -15.18 -17.62
CA ALA A 25 -22.59 -16.63 -17.58
C ALA A 25 -21.35 -17.09 -18.38
N ASP A 26 -20.72 -16.20 -19.17
CA ASP A 26 -19.64 -16.56 -20.11
C ASP A 26 -18.22 -16.12 -19.67
N GLY A 27 -17.99 -15.97 -18.35
CA GLY A 27 -16.68 -15.60 -17.78
C GLY A 27 -16.30 -14.12 -17.99
N LEU A 28 -15.01 -13.78 -17.89
CA LEU A 28 -14.49 -12.40 -17.85
C LEU A 28 -14.93 -11.54 -19.07
N ARG A 29 -15.19 -12.18 -20.21
CA ARG A 29 -15.72 -11.55 -21.44
C ARG A 29 -17.20 -11.17 -21.32
N GLY A 30 -17.98 -11.95 -20.58
CA GLY A 30 -19.39 -11.68 -20.27
C GLY A 30 -19.56 -10.54 -19.27
N VAL A 31 -18.59 -10.34 -18.39
CA VAL A 31 -18.58 -9.26 -17.38
C VAL A 31 -18.48 -7.88 -18.04
N LEU A 32 -17.48 -7.65 -18.90
CA LEU A 32 -17.29 -6.37 -19.58
C LEU A 32 -18.45 -6.03 -20.53
N GLY A 33 -18.93 -7.03 -21.28
CA GLY A 33 -20.12 -6.87 -22.13
C GLY A 33 -21.37 -6.56 -21.31
N GLY A 34 -21.60 -7.31 -20.23
CA GLY A 34 -22.77 -7.16 -19.36
C GLY A 34 -22.84 -5.80 -18.69
N VAL A 35 -21.71 -5.29 -18.20
CA VAL A 35 -21.60 -3.94 -17.60
C VAL A 35 -21.97 -2.86 -18.63
N LEU A 36 -21.49 -2.96 -19.87
CA LEU A 36 -21.76 -1.98 -20.92
C LEU A 36 -23.26 -1.95 -21.31
N TRP A 37 -23.92 -3.11 -21.37
CA TRP A 37 -25.36 -3.21 -21.64
C TRP A 37 -26.22 -2.64 -20.50
N ILE A 38 -25.79 -2.82 -19.25
CA ILE A 38 -26.46 -2.28 -18.06
C ILE A 38 -26.36 -0.74 -18.05
N LEU A 39 -25.17 -0.19 -18.32
CA LEU A 39 -24.96 1.26 -18.40
C LEU A 39 -25.78 1.91 -19.53
N ALA A 40 -25.83 1.27 -20.71
CA ALA A 40 -26.65 1.73 -21.82
C ALA A 40 -28.16 1.70 -21.49
N GLY A 41 -28.62 0.68 -20.76
CA GLY A 41 -30.01 0.58 -20.31
C GLY A 41 -30.38 1.62 -19.24
N LEU A 42 -29.48 1.90 -18.29
CA LEU A 42 -29.63 2.93 -17.26
C LEU A 42 -29.73 4.34 -17.86
N LEU A 43 -28.97 4.62 -18.92
CA LEU A 43 -29.00 5.91 -19.62
C LEU A 43 -30.33 6.19 -20.34
N LEU A 44 -31.08 5.13 -20.69
CA LEU A 44 -32.38 5.21 -21.36
C LEU A 44 -33.57 5.26 -20.40
N LEU A 45 -33.35 5.00 -19.10
CA LEU A 45 -34.37 5.14 -18.07
C LEU A 45 -34.52 6.61 -17.63
N PRO A 46 -35.70 7.04 -17.12
CA PRO A 46 -35.97 8.44 -16.81
C PRO A 46 -35.26 8.96 -15.55
N THR A 47 -34.28 8.24 -15.02
CA THR A 47 -33.49 8.59 -13.82
C THR A 47 -32.42 9.64 -14.10
N ARG A 48 -32.76 10.67 -14.89
CA ARG A 48 -31.88 11.81 -15.22
C ARG A 48 -31.52 12.72 -14.04
N ASN A 49 -31.94 12.39 -12.81
CA ASN A 49 -31.70 13.21 -11.63
C ASN A 49 -30.91 12.51 -10.51
N ILE A 50 -30.35 11.30 -10.72
CA ILE A 50 -29.51 10.65 -9.70
C ILE A 50 -28.03 10.64 -10.09
N VAL A 51 -27.70 10.67 -11.39
CA VAL A 51 -26.30 10.68 -11.86
C VAL A 51 -25.80 12.09 -12.21
N ALA A 52 -26.69 13.09 -12.28
CA ALA A 52 -26.31 14.45 -12.65
C ALA A 52 -25.73 15.28 -11.48
N THR A 53 -25.77 14.78 -10.24
CA THR A 53 -25.30 15.52 -9.06
C THR A 53 -23.89 15.14 -8.60
N THR A 54 -23.27 14.13 -9.19
CA THR A 54 -21.92 13.68 -8.79
C THR A 54 -20.85 13.88 -9.88
N LEU A 55 -21.22 14.44 -11.05
CA LEU A 55 -20.32 14.54 -12.20
C LEU A 55 -20.41 15.87 -12.98
N VAL A 56 -21.10 16.89 -12.45
CA VAL A 56 -21.39 18.13 -13.23
C VAL A 56 -20.95 19.43 -12.54
N GLU A 57 -20.38 19.41 -11.34
CA GLU A 57 -20.02 20.68 -10.67
C GLU A 57 -18.72 21.33 -11.20
N LYS A 58 -17.94 20.66 -12.06
CA LYS A 58 -16.72 21.24 -12.67
C LYS A 58 -16.46 20.86 -14.15
N SER A 59 -17.48 20.68 -15.00
CA SER A 59 -17.26 20.51 -16.45
C SER A 59 -17.76 21.70 -17.30
N PRO A 60 -17.01 22.17 -18.32
CA PRO A 60 -17.45 23.25 -19.21
C PRO A 60 -18.46 22.78 -20.29
N PHE A 61 -18.92 21.52 -20.24
CA PHE A 61 -19.80 20.94 -21.26
C PHE A 61 -21.26 20.95 -20.84
N ASP A 62 -22.01 21.82 -21.50
CA ASP A 62 -23.44 22.03 -21.26
C ASP A 62 -24.27 20.91 -21.94
N ILE A 63 -24.33 19.75 -21.28
CA ILE A 63 -24.99 18.52 -21.77
C ILE A 63 -26.48 18.74 -22.11
N GLU A 64 -27.13 19.75 -21.52
CA GLU A 64 -28.51 20.12 -21.85
C GLU A 64 -28.69 20.63 -23.29
N LYS A 65 -27.62 21.11 -23.94
CA LYS A 65 -27.66 21.64 -25.31
C LYS A 65 -27.43 20.57 -26.38
N VAL A 66 -27.09 19.34 -25.99
CA VAL A 66 -26.86 18.25 -26.95
C VAL A 66 -28.19 17.57 -27.28
N PRO A 67 -28.69 17.65 -28.53
CA PRO A 67 -29.94 16.98 -28.90
C PRO A 67 -29.76 15.47 -28.73
N GLY A 68 -30.70 14.79 -28.05
CA GLY A 68 -30.56 13.38 -27.65
C GLY A 68 -30.27 12.38 -28.79
N VAL A 69 -30.51 12.78 -30.04
CA VAL A 69 -30.11 12.01 -31.24
C VAL A 69 -28.59 11.97 -31.41
N ALA A 70 -27.85 13.02 -31.04
CA ALA A 70 -26.40 13.08 -31.14
C ALA A 70 -25.70 12.12 -30.16
N VAL A 71 -26.21 12.01 -28.93
CA VAL A 71 -25.72 11.06 -27.92
C VAL A 71 -25.95 9.61 -28.40
N ALA A 72 -27.13 9.33 -28.96
CA ALA A 72 -27.43 8.02 -29.52
C ALA A 72 -26.55 7.67 -30.73
N VAL A 73 -26.14 8.66 -31.54
CA VAL A 73 -25.21 8.46 -32.67
C VAL A 73 -23.78 8.20 -32.20
N ILE A 74 -23.32 8.87 -31.14
CA ILE A 74 -21.99 8.64 -30.56
C ILE A 74 -21.91 7.24 -29.96
N VAL A 75 -22.95 6.81 -29.22
CA VAL A 75 -23.05 5.44 -28.68
C VAL A 75 -23.18 4.40 -29.80
N LEU A 76 -23.90 4.70 -30.89
CA LEU A 76 -24.00 3.80 -32.04
C LEU A 76 -22.66 3.69 -32.80
N MET A 77 -21.89 4.77 -32.91
CA MET A 77 -20.58 4.77 -33.56
C MET A 77 -19.53 3.98 -32.76
N THR A 78 -19.54 4.07 -31.43
CA THR A 78 -18.64 3.27 -30.58
C THR A 78 -18.99 1.78 -30.63
N VAL A 79 -20.27 1.41 -30.71
CA VAL A 79 -20.72 0.01 -30.90
C VAL A 79 -20.32 -0.56 -32.26
N VAL A 80 -20.40 0.23 -33.34
CA VAL A 80 -19.99 -0.22 -34.69
C VAL A 80 -18.46 -0.34 -34.82
N ALA A 81 -17.70 0.54 -34.18
CA ALA A 81 -16.24 0.45 -34.14
C ALA A 81 -15.75 -0.82 -33.38
N GLY A 82 -16.43 -1.20 -32.29
CA GLY A 82 -16.11 -2.43 -31.54
C GLY A 82 -16.42 -3.74 -32.30
N ALA A 83 -17.39 -3.74 -33.21
CA ALA A 83 -17.77 -4.93 -33.99
C ALA A 83 -16.82 -5.25 -35.17
N ALA A 84 -15.93 -4.34 -35.56
CA ALA A 84 -15.07 -4.49 -36.74
C ALA A 84 -13.70 -5.15 -36.46
N ILE A 85 -13.36 -5.44 -35.21
CA ILE A 85 -12.04 -5.98 -34.80
C ILE A 85 -12.02 -7.52 -34.72
N VAL A 86 -13.11 -8.20 -35.08
CA VAL A 86 -13.22 -9.67 -34.96
C VAL A 86 -13.12 -10.36 -36.34
N PRO A 87 -12.02 -11.08 -36.67
CA PRO A 87 -12.03 -12.01 -37.80
C PRO A 87 -12.87 -13.26 -37.47
N PRO A 88 -13.50 -13.92 -38.46
CA PRO A 88 -14.35 -15.09 -38.21
C PRO A 88 -13.51 -16.29 -37.76
N ALA A 89 -14.00 -17.00 -36.74
CA ALA A 89 -13.43 -18.26 -36.28
C ALA A 89 -13.63 -19.36 -37.35
N ASP A 90 -12.53 -20.02 -37.74
CA ASP A 90 -12.58 -21.21 -38.60
C ASP A 90 -13.26 -22.39 -37.89
N THR A 91 -14.09 -23.09 -38.67
CA THR A 91 -14.92 -24.24 -38.26
C THR A 91 -14.11 -25.55 -38.37
N PRO A 92 -14.33 -26.56 -37.50
CA PRO A 92 -13.52 -27.79 -37.50
C PRO A 92 -14.02 -28.83 -38.50
N ALA A 93 -13.10 -29.58 -39.12
CA ALA A 93 -13.41 -30.85 -39.81
C ALA A 93 -12.19 -31.80 -39.84
N ASP A 94 -12.24 -32.78 -38.94
CA ASP A 94 -12.00 -34.22 -39.10
C ASP A 94 -11.20 -34.75 -40.33
N SER A 95 -10.12 -35.50 -40.09
CA SER A 95 -9.88 -36.87 -40.58
C SER A 95 -8.40 -37.31 -40.43
N SER A 96 -8.20 -38.43 -39.73
CA SER A 96 -6.98 -39.26 -39.68
C SER A 96 -6.58 -39.80 -41.09
N PRO A 97 -5.35 -40.30 -41.35
CA PRO A 97 -4.81 -41.49 -40.66
C PRO A 97 -3.29 -41.52 -40.34
N SER A 98 -2.98 -42.34 -39.34
CA SER A 98 -1.68 -43.02 -39.04
C SER A 98 -1.26 -43.96 -40.21
N PRO A 99 0.00 -44.44 -40.38
CA PRO A 99 0.92 -45.07 -39.39
C PRO A 99 2.37 -44.52 -39.48
N GLU A 100 3.40 -44.87 -38.70
CA GLU A 100 3.87 -46.19 -38.23
C GLU A 100 5.05 -45.98 -37.25
N ILE A 101 5.02 -46.72 -36.11
CA ILE A 101 6.09 -47.48 -35.38
C ILE A 101 7.52 -46.86 -35.35
N THR A 102 8.18 -46.73 -34.18
CA THR A 102 9.10 -47.76 -33.64
C THR A 102 9.60 -47.45 -32.20
N ASP A 103 9.43 -48.45 -31.32
CA ASP A 103 10.19 -48.92 -30.13
C ASP A 103 10.59 -47.94 -28.99
N THR A 104 10.07 -48.07 -27.76
CA THR A 104 10.25 -49.12 -26.69
C THR A 104 11.42 -48.78 -25.72
N PRO A 105 11.26 -49.02 -24.39
CA PRO A 105 11.70 -48.11 -23.33
C PRO A 105 12.89 -48.62 -22.51
N GLU A 106 13.37 -47.81 -21.57
CA GLU A 106 14.07 -48.36 -20.40
C GLU A 106 13.74 -47.57 -19.12
N SER A 107 13.33 -48.33 -18.10
CA SER A 107 13.13 -47.97 -16.70
C SER A 107 14.47 -47.75 -15.98
N THR A 108 14.43 -47.67 -14.63
CA THR A 108 15.53 -47.79 -13.65
C THR A 108 15.87 -46.40 -13.06
N GLU A 109 15.86 -46.10 -11.75
CA GLU A 109 15.61 -46.85 -10.51
C GLU A 109 15.40 -45.83 -9.37
N SER A 110 14.65 -46.24 -8.34
CA SER A 110 14.77 -45.70 -6.97
C SER A 110 16.09 -46.17 -6.33
N PRO A 111 16.54 -45.51 -5.26
CA PRO A 111 16.60 -46.29 -4.02
C PRO A 111 16.06 -45.56 -2.80
N GLU A 112 15.63 -46.39 -1.85
CA GLU A 112 15.17 -46.07 -0.50
C GLU A 112 16.32 -45.83 0.51
N THR A 113 15.98 -45.07 1.55
CA THR A 113 16.22 -45.22 3.00
C THR A 113 17.62 -45.25 3.66
N THR A 114 17.55 -44.96 4.97
CA THR A 114 18.46 -45.23 6.12
C THR A 114 19.46 -44.11 6.45
N GLU A 115 19.66 -43.58 7.68
CA GLU A 115 19.35 -43.95 9.08
C GLU A 115 19.25 -42.71 10.00
N SER A 116 18.51 -42.88 11.10
CA SER A 116 18.57 -42.10 12.35
C SER A 116 19.87 -42.42 13.14
N PRO A 117 20.30 -41.59 14.10
CA PRO A 117 20.17 -42.07 15.48
C PRO A 117 19.80 -41.01 16.53
N GLU A 118 18.86 -41.39 17.41
CA GLU A 118 18.82 -41.09 18.86
C GLU A 118 20.06 -41.68 19.57
N THR A 119 20.57 -41.31 20.75
CA THR A 119 20.31 -40.42 21.90
C THR A 119 21.63 -40.45 22.73
N THR A 120 21.94 -39.48 23.60
CA THR A 120 22.03 -39.67 25.09
C THR A 120 22.53 -38.41 25.81
N ASP A 121 21.89 -38.17 26.96
CA ASP A 121 22.18 -37.25 28.06
C ASP A 121 23.65 -37.11 28.49
N GLU A 122 24.00 -35.93 29.05
CA GLU A 122 24.54 -35.86 30.41
C GLU A 122 24.07 -34.59 31.14
N SER A 123 23.54 -34.81 32.34
CA SER A 123 23.18 -33.81 33.34
C SER A 123 24.40 -33.11 33.95
N SER A 124 24.21 -31.89 34.46
CA SER A 124 24.91 -31.41 35.66
C SER A 124 24.08 -30.36 36.39
N SER A 125 23.54 -30.80 37.52
CA SER A 125 22.97 -30.01 38.60
C SER A 125 24.05 -29.52 39.56
N SER A 126 23.88 -28.34 40.15
CA SER A 126 24.39 -28.05 41.49
C SER A 126 23.55 -26.96 42.18
N ASP A 127 22.87 -27.39 43.26
CA ASP A 127 22.35 -26.59 44.36
C ASP A 127 23.45 -25.75 45.06
N ASP A 128 23.10 -24.58 45.62
CA ASP A 128 23.23 -24.30 47.06
C ASP A 128 22.43 -23.03 47.46
N SER A 129 21.93 -23.05 48.68
CA SER A 129 20.97 -22.18 49.34
C SER A 129 21.65 -21.20 50.31
N THR A 130 21.06 -20.02 50.54
CA THR A 130 20.94 -19.32 51.85
C THR A 130 19.99 -18.14 51.62
N GLY A 131 18.91 -17.84 52.35
CA GLY A 131 18.51 -18.12 53.73
C GLY A 131 18.48 -16.80 54.54
N SER A 132 17.30 -16.26 54.88
CA SER A 132 16.97 -15.67 56.21
C SER A 132 15.63 -14.90 56.23
N ASP A 133 14.71 -15.43 57.06
CA ASP A 133 13.79 -14.83 58.06
C ASP A 133 12.91 -13.59 57.81
N GLY A 134 11.64 -13.71 58.25
CA GLY A 134 10.79 -12.55 58.55
C GLY A 134 9.30 -12.78 58.90
N THR A 135 9.01 -13.77 59.74
CA THR A 135 7.88 -13.93 60.70
C THR A 135 6.58 -13.06 60.66
N SER A 136 5.45 -13.78 60.79
CA SER A 136 4.26 -13.56 61.65
C SER A 136 3.12 -12.61 61.27
N GLY A 137 1.91 -13.20 61.25
CA GLY A 137 0.63 -12.50 61.43
C GLY A 137 -0.60 -13.36 61.12
N THR A 138 -1.00 -14.24 62.03
CA THR A 138 -2.29 -14.96 62.06
C THR A 138 -3.41 -14.08 62.62
N ASP A 139 -4.64 -14.24 62.10
CA ASP A 139 -5.96 -14.27 62.78
C ASP A 139 -7.03 -14.30 61.66
N ASP A 140 -7.68 -15.41 61.30
CA ASP A 140 -8.70 -16.23 61.97
C ASP A 140 -10.16 -15.70 61.85
N THR A 141 -11.05 -16.64 61.50
CA THR A 141 -12.51 -16.71 61.62
C THR A 141 -13.46 -15.97 60.65
N GLY A 142 -14.40 -16.74 60.07
CA GLY A 142 -15.68 -16.20 59.58
C GLY A 142 -16.46 -17.04 58.55
N SER A 143 -17.09 -18.12 58.99
CA SER A 143 -17.87 -19.09 58.20
C SER A 143 -19.28 -18.61 57.78
N SER A 144 -19.76 -19.10 56.63
CA SER A 144 -21.06 -19.79 56.42
C SER A 144 -22.15 -19.15 55.51
N ALA A 145 -22.37 -19.85 54.38
CA ALA A 145 -23.63 -20.37 53.80
C ALA A 145 -24.71 -19.48 53.14
N GLY A 146 -25.10 -19.88 51.92
CA GLY A 146 -26.52 -20.16 51.59
C GLY A 146 -27.03 -19.87 50.17
N GLY A 147 -27.39 -20.92 49.41
CA GLY A 147 -28.49 -21.05 48.41
C GLY A 147 -28.31 -20.38 47.04
N ASP A 148 -28.11 -21.09 45.92
CA ASP A 148 -29.01 -21.97 45.13
C ASP A 148 -30.19 -21.27 44.42
N THR A 149 -30.08 -21.20 43.08
CA THR A 149 -31.06 -21.52 42.01
C THR A 149 -31.11 -20.47 40.88
N GLY A 150 -30.80 -20.92 39.66
CA GLY A 150 -30.90 -20.15 38.42
C GLY A 150 -30.39 -20.96 37.24
N SER A 151 -31.18 -21.94 36.81
CA SER A 151 -31.02 -22.64 35.54
C SER A 151 -31.33 -21.67 34.40
N ASP A 152 -30.41 -21.48 33.46
CA ASP A 152 -30.74 -21.24 32.05
C ASP A 152 -29.52 -21.51 31.15
N THR A 153 -29.78 -22.30 30.10
CA THR A 153 -29.04 -22.44 28.84
C THR A 153 -27.65 -23.08 28.86
N ASP A 154 -27.68 -24.37 28.56
CA ASP A 154 -26.67 -25.12 27.82
C ASP A 154 -26.43 -24.44 26.45
N GLY A 155 -25.51 -23.47 26.44
CA GLY A 155 -24.79 -23.03 25.27
C GLY A 155 -23.34 -23.43 25.50
N THR A 156 -22.86 -24.40 24.72
CA THR A 156 -21.43 -24.68 24.60
C THR A 156 -20.75 -23.40 24.15
N SER A 157 -20.24 -22.61 25.10
CA SER A 157 -19.32 -21.54 24.83
C SER A 157 -18.04 -22.20 24.35
N ASP A 158 -17.83 -22.17 23.05
CA ASP A 158 -16.50 -22.21 22.49
C ASP A 158 -15.75 -21.01 23.05
N THR A 159 -15.16 -21.16 24.25
CA THR A 159 -14.26 -20.15 24.82
C THR A 159 -12.91 -20.29 24.11
N GLY A 160 -12.92 -20.12 22.80
CA GLY A 160 -11.71 -19.91 22.02
C GLY A 160 -10.99 -18.68 22.56
N THR A 161 -9.67 -18.76 22.68
CA THR A 161 -8.86 -17.57 22.90
C THR A 161 -9.13 -16.61 21.74
N PRO A 162 -9.51 -15.34 21.97
CA PRO A 162 -9.84 -14.42 20.89
C PRO A 162 -8.68 -14.30 19.91
N THR A 163 -8.92 -14.21 18.61
CA THR A 163 -7.87 -14.13 17.58
C THR A 163 -7.72 -12.74 16.99
N GLU A 164 -8.67 -11.85 17.26
CA GLU A 164 -8.73 -10.51 16.70
C GLU A 164 -9.29 -9.52 17.73
N TRP A 165 -8.89 -8.25 17.61
CA TRP A 165 -9.38 -7.16 18.46
C TRP A 165 -9.37 -5.85 17.69
N THR A 166 -10.25 -4.95 18.14
CA THR A 166 -10.11 -3.52 17.89
C THR A 166 -9.39 -2.90 19.09
N VAL A 167 -8.26 -2.24 18.86
CA VAL A 167 -7.40 -1.66 19.92
C VAL A 167 -7.10 -0.21 19.62
N THR A 168 -6.75 0.57 20.64
CA THR A 168 -6.23 1.94 20.45
C THR A 168 -4.72 1.94 20.59
N VAL A 169 -3.98 2.44 19.61
CA VAL A 169 -2.53 2.65 19.73
C VAL A 169 -2.28 3.81 20.69
N ILE A 170 -1.50 3.58 21.73
CA ILE A 170 -1.24 4.58 22.78
C ILE A 170 0.16 5.17 22.71
N ASP A 171 1.13 4.41 22.18
CA ASP A 171 2.52 4.82 22.02
C ASP A 171 3.14 3.95 20.91
N VAL A 172 3.94 4.56 20.04
CA VAL A 172 4.72 3.85 19.02
C VAL A 172 6.15 3.80 19.53
N VAL A 173 6.69 2.59 19.69
CA VAL A 173 8.04 2.39 20.23
C VAL A 173 9.06 2.55 19.10
N ASP A 174 8.76 1.93 17.96
CA ASP A 174 9.48 1.99 16.69
C ASP A 174 8.50 1.60 15.55
N GLY A 175 9.00 1.49 14.31
CA GLY A 175 8.17 1.24 13.14
C GLY A 175 7.40 -0.09 13.13
N ASP A 176 7.75 -1.06 13.97
CA ASP A 176 7.08 -2.36 14.03
C ASP A 176 6.64 -2.80 15.43
N THR A 177 6.89 -1.99 16.46
CA THR A 177 6.54 -2.26 17.86
C THR A 177 5.76 -1.09 18.44
N MET A 178 4.63 -1.38 19.06
CA MET A 178 3.77 -0.35 19.64
C MET A 178 3.03 -0.85 20.88
N ASP A 179 2.73 0.07 21.79
CA ASP A 179 1.86 -0.19 22.93
C ASP A 179 0.42 0.14 22.56
N VAL A 180 -0.50 -0.74 22.96
CA VAL A 180 -1.93 -0.61 22.65
C VAL A 180 -2.78 -0.73 23.91
N ARG A 181 -3.96 -0.11 23.87
CA ARG A 181 -5.04 -0.33 24.83
C ARG A 181 -6.03 -1.34 24.27
N MET A 182 -6.21 -2.44 25.00
CA MET A 182 -7.14 -3.52 24.70
C MET A 182 -8.60 -3.12 25.01
N PRO A 183 -9.60 -3.84 24.46
CA PRO A 183 -11.03 -3.57 24.73
C PRO A 183 -11.43 -3.64 26.21
N ASP A 184 -10.73 -4.45 27.01
CA ASP A 184 -10.96 -4.57 28.46
C ASP A 184 -10.30 -3.44 29.28
N GLY A 185 -9.60 -2.52 28.61
CA GLY A 185 -8.89 -1.39 29.20
C GLY A 185 -7.47 -1.69 29.67
N SER A 186 -7.00 -2.93 29.55
CA SER A 186 -5.59 -3.28 29.79
C SER A 186 -4.68 -2.72 28.69
N THR A 187 -3.38 -2.63 28.98
CA THR A 187 -2.35 -2.27 28.01
C THR A 187 -1.50 -3.48 27.67
N ASP A 188 -1.11 -3.63 26.42
CA ASP A 188 -0.23 -4.70 25.92
C ASP A 188 0.73 -4.13 24.88
N THR A 189 1.86 -4.79 24.67
CA THR A 189 2.82 -4.43 23.62
C THR A 189 2.66 -5.39 22.46
N ILE A 190 2.41 -4.87 21.26
CA ILE A 190 2.31 -5.65 20.03
C ILE A 190 3.58 -5.51 19.19
N ARG A 191 3.93 -6.56 18.46
CA ARG A 191 4.99 -6.59 17.45
C ARG A 191 4.36 -7.03 16.13
N LEU A 192 4.61 -6.26 15.08
CA LEU A 192 4.10 -6.56 13.75
C LEU A 192 4.77 -7.82 13.23
N LEU A 193 3.96 -8.85 13.01
CA LEU A 193 4.40 -10.15 12.54
C LEU A 193 4.95 -10.06 11.12
N GLY A 194 6.10 -10.70 10.88
CA GLY A 194 6.71 -10.87 9.57
C GLY A 194 7.56 -9.71 9.07
N VAL A 195 7.62 -8.58 9.80
CA VAL A 195 8.39 -7.39 9.42
C VAL A 195 9.36 -6.95 10.51
N ASP A 196 10.50 -6.44 10.07
CA ASP A 196 11.55 -5.90 10.93
C ASP A 196 12.00 -4.54 10.35
N THR A 197 11.68 -3.47 11.07
CA THR A 197 12.15 -2.12 10.73
C THR A 197 13.53 -1.90 11.33
N PRO A 198 14.40 -1.07 10.72
CA PRO A 198 15.63 -0.68 11.38
C PRO A 198 15.34 0.02 12.72
N GLU A 199 16.21 -0.17 13.70
CA GLU A 199 16.18 0.55 14.96
C GLU A 199 16.64 2.01 14.76
N THR A 200 15.99 2.95 15.45
CA THR A 200 16.24 4.41 15.33
C THR A 200 17.64 4.87 15.78
N SER A 201 18.33 4.07 16.59
CA SER A 201 19.63 4.42 17.16
C SER A 201 20.79 3.79 16.37
N THR A 202 21.73 4.62 15.90
CA THR A 202 22.91 4.18 15.15
C THR A 202 23.65 3.04 15.84
N GLY A 203 23.77 1.90 15.16
CA GLY A 203 24.44 0.69 15.65
C GLY A 203 23.58 -0.29 16.45
N SER A 204 22.27 -0.02 16.58
CA SER A 204 21.31 -0.97 17.16
C SER A 204 20.85 -2.01 16.13
N THR A 205 20.77 -1.60 14.86
CA THR A 205 20.57 -2.48 13.70
C THR A 205 21.92 -3.06 13.23
N ASP A 206 21.96 -4.37 12.95
CA ASP A 206 23.11 -5.01 12.31
C ASP A 206 22.96 -4.94 10.77
N PRO A 207 23.81 -4.20 10.04
CA PRO A 207 23.70 -4.10 8.59
C PRO A 207 23.85 -5.45 7.86
N ALA A 208 24.47 -6.46 8.48
CA ALA A 208 24.58 -7.79 7.88
C ALA A 208 23.23 -8.47 7.65
N GLU A 209 22.18 -8.00 8.32
CA GLU A 209 20.81 -8.46 8.16
C GLU A 209 20.06 -7.80 6.99
N TRP A 210 20.66 -6.78 6.36
CA TRP A 210 20.09 -5.94 5.33
C TRP A 210 20.89 -6.07 4.02
N PRO A 211 20.47 -6.95 3.10
CA PRO A 211 21.24 -7.21 1.90
C PRO A 211 21.40 -5.96 1.02
N GLY A 212 22.64 -5.66 0.62
CA GLY A 212 22.96 -4.48 -0.18
C GLY A 212 23.44 -3.29 0.65
N ILE A 213 23.16 -3.26 1.95
CA ILE A 213 23.65 -2.24 2.86
C ILE A 213 25.04 -2.62 3.37
N SER A 214 25.97 -1.66 3.36
CA SER A 214 27.33 -1.92 3.80
C SER A 214 27.44 -1.96 5.34
N GLU A 215 28.39 -2.73 5.88
CA GLU A 215 28.60 -2.82 7.34
C GLU A 215 29.36 -1.63 7.95
N ASN A 216 29.71 -0.63 7.11
CA ASN A 216 30.48 0.55 7.48
C ASN A 216 29.60 1.59 8.21
N GLU A 217 30.19 2.73 8.58
CA GLU A 217 29.48 3.80 9.28
C GLU A 217 28.30 4.35 8.47
N HIS A 218 28.47 4.57 7.16
CA HIS A 218 27.41 5.06 6.28
C HIS A 218 26.22 4.11 6.18
N GLY A 219 26.46 2.79 6.08
CA GLY A 219 25.35 1.83 6.08
C GLY A 219 24.59 1.80 7.41
N ARG A 220 25.27 2.03 8.54
CA ARG A 220 24.64 2.12 9.87
C ARG A 220 23.85 3.42 10.07
N GLU A 221 24.35 4.53 9.52
CA GLU A 221 23.64 5.81 9.50
C GLU A 221 22.37 5.71 8.65
N HIS A 222 22.49 5.18 7.43
CA HIS A 222 21.35 4.93 6.53
C HIS A 222 20.24 4.11 7.22
N LEU A 223 20.61 3.02 7.89
CA LEU A 223 19.64 2.21 8.63
C LEU A 223 19.03 2.97 9.81
N ALA A 224 19.80 3.78 10.54
CA ALA A 224 19.25 4.56 11.65
C ALA A 224 18.24 5.61 11.16
N ASP A 225 18.54 6.28 10.05
CA ASP A 225 17.66 7.27 9.43
C ASP A 225 16.36 6.59 8.98
N TRP A 226 16.45 5.45 8.28
CA TRP A 226 15.28 4.67 7.90
C TRP A 226 14.50 4.08 9.08
N GLY A 227 15.17 3.80 10.20
CA GLY A 227 14.48 3.44 11.44
C GLY A 227 13.64 4.60 11.99
N GLY A 228 14.15 5.83 11.89
CA GLY A 228 13.39 7.05 12.15
C GLY A 228 12.18 7.17 11.23
N GLN A 229 12.38 7.04 9.92
CA GLN A 229 11.30 7.14 8.94
C GLN A 229 10.20 6.07 9.15
N ALA A 230 10.58 4.83 9.45
CA ALA A 230 9.63 3.76 9.75
C ALA A 230 8.82 4.05 11.03
N THR A 231 9.46 4.65 12.04
CA THR A 231 8.80 5.05 13.29
C THR A 231 7.80 6.18 13.04
N SER A 232 8.20 7.23 12.31
CA SER A 232 7.31 8.33 11.92
C SER A 232 6.12 7.82 11.12
N TYR A 233 6.35 6.92 10.16
CA TYR A 233 5.28 6.28 9.40
C TYR A 233 4.28 5.53 10.31
N ALA A 234 4.76 4.79 11.31
CA ALA A 234 3.87 4.13 12.26
C ALA A 234 3.12 5.12 13.18
N GLU A 235 3.78 6.18 13.65
CA GLU A 235 3.16 7.25 14.44
C GLU A 235 2.04 7.96 13.68
N GLU A 236 2.29 8.35 12.43
CA GLU A 236 1.33 9.07 11.60
C GLU A 236 0.13 8.20 11.22
N ARG A 237 0.37 6.93 10.86
CA ARG A 237 -0.71 6.05 10.39
C ARG A 237 -1.52 5.43 11.49
N LEU A 238 -0.91 5.14 12.64
CA LEU A 238 -1.54 4.33 13.69
C LEU A 238 -1.55 5.03 15.04
N GLY A 239 -0.66 5.99 15.30
CA GLY A 239 -0.53 6.68 16.58
C GLY A 239 -1.83 7.34 17.04
N GLY A 240 -2.31 6.96 18.23
CA GLY A 240 -3.56 7.48 18.79
C GLY A 240 -4.85 6.97 18.11
N GLN A 241 -4.73 6.18 17.04
CA GLN A 241 -5.86 5.67 16.27
C GLN A 241 -6.43 4.39 16.87
N GLU A 242 -7.69 4.11 16.55
CA GLU A 242 -8.30 2.81 16.75
C GLU A 242 -8.03 1.94 15.53
N ILE A 243 -7.41 0.78 15.73
CA ILE A 243 -6.95 -0.13 14.67
C ILE A 243 -7.50 -1.54 14.92
N HIS A 244 -7.59 -2.33 13.87
CA HIS A 244 -7.87 -3.76 13.97
C HIS A 244 -6.56 -4.55 13.98
N ILE A 245 -6.46 -5.53 14.88
CA ILE A 245 -5.32 -6.44 14.99
C ILE A 245 -5.78 -7.89 14.96
N GLU A 246 -5.03 -8.75 14.28
CA GLU A 246 -5.31 -10.17 14.14
C GLU A 246 -4.03 -10.99 14.39
N VAL A 247 -4.14 -12.12 15.09
CA VAL A 247 -3.04 -13.09 15.21
C VAL A 247 -3.08 -14.10 14.06
N ASP A 248 -1.91 -14.49 13.58
CA ASP A 248 -1.79 -15.54 12.57
C ASP A 248 -2.02 -16.95 13.16
N GLU A 249 -2.64 -17.83 12.39
CA GLU A 249 -2.95 -19.20 12.81
C GLU A 249 -1.76 -20.17 12.76
N GLU A 250 -0.74 -19.86 11.97
CA GLU A 250 0.47 -20.68 11.82
C GLU A 250 1.66 -20.17 12.64
N SER A 251 1.60 -18.93 13.13
CA SER A 251 2.60 -18.32 14.00
C SER A 251 2.35 -18.62 15.49
N ASP A 252 3.42 -18.54 16.27
CA ASP A 252 3.27 -18.33 17.71
C ASP A 252 2.50 -17.03 17.95
N ARG A 253 1.68 -17.04 19.01
CA ARG A 253 0.87 -15.89 19.38
C ARG A 253 1.67 -14.77 20.03
N ARG A 254 2.74 -15.13 20.74
CA ARG A 254 3.66 -14.18 21.38
C ARG A 254 5.09 -14.53 21.03
N GLY A 255 5.90 -13.50 20.82
CA GLY A 255 7.33 -13.65 20.60
C GLY A 255 8.10 -13.98 21.88
N SER A 256 9.40 -14.22 21.75
CA SER A 256 10.30 -14.56 22.88
C SER A 256 10.38 -13.46 23.96
N PHE A 257 10.00 -12.23 23.63
CA PHE A 257 9.95 -11.08 24.54
C PHE A 257 8.55 -10.84 25.12
N ASP A 258 7.64 -11.81 25.00
CA ASP A 258 6.25 -11.74 25.46
C ASP A 258 5.42 -10.61 24.80
N ARG A 259 5.82 -10.15 23.60
CA ARG A 259 5.04 -9.23 22.75
C ARG A 259 4.00 -10.01 21.94
N LEU A 260 2.79 -9.47 21.80
CA LEU A 260 1.73 -10.08 20.98
C LEU A 260 2.06 -9.92 19.49
N LEU A 261 2.12 -11.02 18.75
CA LEU A 261 2.46 -11.03 17.33
C LEU A 261 1.19 -10.86 16.50
N VAL A 262 1.11 -9.78 15.71
CA VAL A 262 -0.12 -9.42 15.01
C VAL A 262 0.10 -8.89 13.59
N TYR A 263 -0.91 -9.05 12.77
CA TYR A 263 -1.18 -8.17 11.63
C TYR A 263 -2.00 -6.99 12.14
N ALA A 264 -1.59 -5.77 11.83
CA ALA A 264 -2.34 -4.55 12.13
C ALA A 264 -2.97 -3.98 10.85
N SER A 265 -4.19 -3.47 10.93
CA SER A 265 -4.87 -2.78 9.83
C SER A 265 -5.72 -1.62 10.35
N GLN A 266 -5.98 -0.60 9.53
CA GLN A 266 -6.80 0.55 9.97
C GLN A 266 -8.24 0.14 10.35
N SER A 267 -8.77 -0.95 9.79
CA SER A 267 -10.11 -1.45 10.08
C SER A 267 -10.23 -2.93 9.73
N GLU A 268 -11.28 -3.59 10.23
CA GLU A 268 -11.68 -4.96 9.85
C GLU A 268 -11.88 -5.14 8.33
N SER A 269 -12.27 -4.06 7.63
CA SER A 269 -12.51 -4.11 6.17
C SER A 269 -11.27 -3.81 5.34
N THR A 270 -10.18 -3.37 5.96
CA THR A 270 -8.94 -3.02 5.28
C THR A 270 -8.23 -4.32 4.87
N SER A 271 -8.17 -4.58 3.56
CA SER A 271 -7.62 -5.83 3.03
C SER A 271 -6.10 -5.96 3.13
N LYS A 272 -5.39 -4.84 3.25
CA LYS A 272 -3.93 -4.80 3.29
C LYS A 272 -3.48 -4.35 4.68
N SER A 273 -2.74 -5.21 5.37
CA SER A 273 -2.17 -4.89 6.67
C SER A 273 -1.10 -3.81 6.56
N PHE A 274 -0.90 -3.07 7.64
CA PHE A 274 0.19 -2.13 7.79
C PHE A 274 1.55 -2.84 7.70
N ASN A 275 1.65 -4.07 8.20
CA ASN A 275 2.81 -4.95 8.03
C ASN A 275 3.20 -5.08 6.54
N MET A 276 2.25 -5.40 5.65
CA MET A 276 2.53 -5.49 4.22
C MET A 276 2.99 -4.15 3.64
N ARG A 277 2.36 -3.05 4.06
CA ARG A 277 2.73 -1.70 3.59
C ARG A 277 4.15 -1.29 3.99
N LEU A 278 4.65 -1.74 5.13
CA LEU A 278 6.04 -1.51 5.53
C LEU A 278 7.03 -2.16 4.54
N LEU A 279 6.70 -3.33 3.99
CA LEU A 279 7.54 -4.00 3.00
C LEU A 279 7.43 -3.36 1.61
N GLU A 280 6.20 -3.10 1.15
CA GLU A 280 5.96 -2.50 -0.17
C GLU A 280 6.60 -1.12 -0.32
N ASN A 281 6.58 -0.31 0.74
CA ASN A 281 7.16 1.03 0.76
C ASN A 281 8.62 1.04 1.26
N GLY A 282 9.25 -0.12 1.46
CA GLY A 282 10.67 -0.21 1.80
C GLY A 282 11.04 0.31 3.20
N TYR A 283 10.13 0.33 4.17
CA TYR A 283 10.44 0.68 5.56
C TYR A 283 10.98 -0.49 6.39
N ALA A 284 10.68 -1.72 5.97
CA ALA A 284 11.05 -2.93 6.68
C ALA A 284 11.66 -3.98 5.75
N ARG A 285 12.41 -4.90 6.34
CA ARG A 285 12.72 -6.20 5.74
C ARG A 285 11.76 -7.24 6.27
N MET A 286 11.64 -8.36 5.57
CA MET A 286 10.95 -9.52 6.07
C MET A 286 11.89 -10.38 6.92
N TYR A 287 11.47 -10.76 8.12
CA TYR A 287 12.26 -11.66 8.97
C TYR A 287 11.82 -13.12 8.82
N ASP A 288 12.76 -14.03 9.06
CA ASP A 288 12.55 -15.46 8.83
C ASP A 288 11.78 -16.12 9.99
N SER A 289 10.44 -16.15 9.90
CA SER A 289 9.56 -16.95 10.75
C SER A 289 8.44 -17.66 9.98
N GLN A 290 7.74 -18.57 10.65
CA GLN A 290 6.55 -19.25 10.13
C GLN A 290 5.30 -18.39 10.36
N PHE A 291 4.57 -18.09 9.29
CA PHE A 291 3.27 -17.39 9.28
C PHE A 291 2.61 -17.54 7.90
N THR A 292 1.30 -17.35 7.81
CA THR A 292 0.49 -17.67 6.61
C THR A 292 0.85 -16.82 5.39
N GLN A 293 1.16 -15.53 5.57
CA GLN A 293 1.38 -14.56 4.47
C GLN A 293 2.83 -14.50 3.94
N ARG A 294 3.68 -15.45 4.34
CA ARG A 294 5.13 -15.42 4.10
C ARG A 294 5.53 -15.19 2.64
N ALA A 295 4.88 -15.88 1.71
CA ALA A 295 5.20 -15.79 0.28
C ALA A 295 4.86 -14.41 -0.32
N GLU A 296 3.84 -13.74 0.19
CA GLU A 296 3.46 -12.41 -0.26
C GLU A 296 4.43 -11.35 0.29
N TYR A 297 4.88 -11.52 1.53
CA TYR A 297 5.84 -10.61 2.17
C TYR A 297 7.21 -10.71 1.49
N ASP A 298 7.66 -11.93 1.16
CA ASP A 298 8.89 -12.17 0.40
C ASP A 298 8.83 -11.50 -0.98
N ALA A 299 7.69 -11.59 -1.67
CA ALA A 299 7.49 -10.93 -2.96
C ALA A 299 7.53 -9.40 -2.85
N ALA A 300 6.87 -8.82 -1.83
CA ALA A 300 6.86 -7.38 -1.59
C ALA A 300 8.26 -6.83 -1.28
N GLU A 301 9.03 -7.49 -0.41
CA GLU A 301 10.42 -7.08 -0.12
C GLU A 301 11.28 -7.18 -1.38
N MET A 302 11.19 -8.28 -2.13
CA MET A 302 11.96 -8.45 -3.37
C MET A 302 11.65 -7.36 -4.40
N GLU A 303 10.39 -6.96 -4.53
CA GLU A 303 9.96 -5.90 -5.43
C GLU A 303 10.50 -4.54 -4.98
N ALA A 304 10.31 -4.17 -3.71
CA ALA A 304 10.85 -2.94 -3.12
C ALA A 304 12.37 -2.86 -3.30
N ARG A 305 13.08 -3.96 -3.07
CA ARG A 305 14.54 -4.07 -3.29
C ARG A 305 14.96 -3.91 -4.74
N SER A 306 14.20 -4.47 -5.67
CA SER A 306 14.54 -4.41 -7.10
C SER A 306 14.33 -3.03 -7.72
N ASN A 307 13.49 -2.22 -7.07
CA ASN A 307 13.12 -0.88 -7.50
C ASN A 307 13.78 0.21 -6.64
N ASP A 308 14.75 -0.16 -5.78
CA ASP A 308 15.45 0.75 -4.88
C ASP A 308 14.46 1.61 -4.06
N VAL A 309 13.43 0.98 -3.47
CA VAL A 309 12.40 1.66 -2.69
C VAL A 309 12.84 1.76 -1.23
N GLY A 310 12.73 2.94 -0.65
CA GLY A 310 12.91 3.17 0.78
C GLY A 310 14.31 2.83 1.28
N VAL A 311 14.41 2.00 2.33
CA VAL A 311 15.68 1.54 2.91
C VAL A 311 16.59 0.85 1.89
N TRP A 312 16.03 0.38 0.78
CA TRP A 312 16.76 -0.29 -0.28
C TRP A 312 17.44 0.67 -1.27
N ASP A 313 17.08 1.97 -1.29
CA ASP A 313 17.82 2.99 -2.05
C ASP A 313 19.14 3.31 -1.36
N TYR A 314 20.13 2.44 -1.55
CA TYR A 314 21.42 2.57 -0.92
C TYR A 314 22.56 2.40 -1.91
N THR A 315 23.35 3.47 -2.06
CA THR A 315 24.60 3.44 -2.81
C THR A 315 25.79 3.71 -1.90
N ASP A 316 26.65 2.70 -1.74
CA ASP A 316 27.89 2.85 -0.97
C ASP A 316 28.87 3.77 -1.73
N THR A 317 28.85 5.04 -1.36
CA THR A 317 29.70 6.08 -1.97
C THR A 317 31.17 5.95 -1.53
N SER A 318 31.50 5.02 -0.62
CA SER A 318 32.86 4.84 -0.10
C SER A 318 33.89 4.33 -1.12
N GLU A 319 33.46 3.88 -2.30
CA GLU A 319 34.34 3.46 -3.40
C GLU A 319 34.52 4.51 -4.52
N SER A 320 33.86 5.67 -4.43
CA SER A 320 33.90 6.73 -5.45
C SER A 320 34.59 8.02 -4.98
N ASP A 321 35.60 7.93 -4.11
CA ASP A 321 36.50 9.07 -3.87
C ASP A 321 37.66 9.07 -4.88
N SER A 322 37.34 9.51 -6.10
CA SER A 322 38.32 10.19 -6.95
C SER A 322 37.64 11.23 -7.82
N GLY A 323 37.35 12.35 -7.16
CA GLY A 323 37.49 13.67 -7.74
C GLY A 323 36.22 14.22 -8.36
N SER A 324 35.60 15.15 -7.66
CA SER A 324 35.72 16.57 -8.03
C SER A 324 34.76 17.41 -7.20
N SER A 325 35.19 17.82 -6.01
CA SER A 325 34.77 19.12 -5.50
C SER A 325 35.33 20.17 -6.45
N SER A 326 34.49 20.68 -7.33
CA SER A 326 34.74 21.95 -8.00
C SER A 326 33.55 22.83 -7.72
N ASP A 327 33.70 23.65 -6.67
CA ASP A 327 33.03 24.94 -6.59
C ASP A 327 33.12 25.60 -7.98
N SER A 328 31.98 25.83 -8.61
CA SER A 328 31.89 26.64 -9.81
C SER A 328 30.62 27.45 -9.75
N ASP A 329 30.72 28.54 -8.98
CA ASP A 329 30.06 29.79 -9.31
C ASP A 329 30.32 30.11 -10.79
N SER A 330 29.28 29.95 -11.61
CA SER A 330 29.23 30.42 -12.98
C SER A 330 27.80 30.73 -13.36
N SER A 331 27.41 31.95 -12.99
CA SER A 331 26.38 32.73 -13.65
C SER A 331 26.45 32.59 -15.19
N SER A 332 25.47 31.92 -15.78
CA SER A 332 25.12 32.04 -17.20
C SER A 332 23.70 31.54 -17.45
N GLY A 333 22.76 32.50 -17.49
CA GLY A 333 21.37 32.31 -17.92
C GLY A 333 20.45 31.74 -16.85
N SER A 334 20.11 32.55 -15.84
CA SER A 334 19.24 32.21 -14.70
C SER A 334 17.98 31.46 -15.18
N VAL A 335 18.02 30.13 -15.10
CA VAL A 335 16.84 29.29 -14.97
C VAL A 335 16.36 29.56 -13.56
N SER A 336 15.29 30.33 -13.44
CA SER A 336 14.77 30.76 -12.15
C SER A 336 13.52 29.94 -11.88
N ILE A 337 13.70 28.66 -11.54
CA ILE A 337 12.59 27.86 -11.01
C ILE A 337 12.47 28.20 -9.53
N GLU A 338 11.27 28.58 -9.10
CA GLU A 338 10.95 28.82 -7.70
C GLU A 338 9.78 27.93 -7.27
N ILE A 339 9.78 27.54 -5.99
CA ILE A 339 8.62 26.93 -5.36
C ILE A 339 7.64 28.07 -5.04
N ALA A 340 6.54 28.18 -5.77
CA ALA A 340 5.55 29.23 -5.59
C ALA A 340 4.64 28.93 -4.38
N GLU A 341 4.23 27.67 -4.25
CA GLU A 341 3.31 27.21 -3.21
C GLU A 341 3.66 25.78 -2.81
N ILE A 342 3.49 25.50 -1.52
CA ILE A 342 3.51 24.18 -0.91
C ILE A 342 2.14 24.09 -0.24
N HIS A 343 1.37 23.07 -0.60
CA HIS A 343 0.08 22.78 0.01
C HIS A 343 0.13 21.35 0.53
N GLU A 344 0.70 21.22 1.73
CA GLU A 344 0.93 19.96 2.43
C GLU A 344 -0.34 19.39 3.10
N ASP A 345 -1.22 20.25 3.60
CA ASP A 345 -2.39 19.84 4.41
C ASP A 345 -3.60 19.66 3.51
N ALA A 346 -3.84 18.41 3.10
CA ALA A 346 -5.02 18.04 2.34
C ALA A 346 -6.28 18.13 3.22
N ALA A 347 -7.33 18.77 2.73
CA ALA A 347 -8.55 18.91 3.51
C ALA A 347 -9.24 17.55 3.72
N GLY A 348 -9.42 17.14 4.98
CA GLY A 348 -10.18 15.95 5.34
C GLY A 348 -9.28 14.78 5.71
N ASP A 349 -9.59 13.59 5.20
CA ASP A 349 -8.70 12.44 5.30
C ASP A 349 -7.75 12.48 4.11
N GLU A 350 -6.45 12.65 4.37
CA GLU A 350 -5.43 12.89 3.35
C GLU A 350 -5.31 11.70 2.39
N PHE A 351 -5.60 10.48 2.86
CA PHE A 351 -5.61 9.26 2.04
C PHE A 351 -6.72 9.25 0.99
N ASP A 352 -7.81 9.96 1.25
CA ASP A 352 -8.95 10.05 0.35
C ASP A 352 -8.88 11.32 -0.54
N ASN A 353 -7.88 12.18 -0.35
CA ASN A 353 -7.78 13.50 -0.99
C ASN A 353 -6.34 13.91 -1.35
N LEU A 354 -5.57 12.99 -1.92
CA LEU A 354 -4.18 13.22 -2.35
C LEU A 354 -4.02 14.29 -3.44
N ASP A 355 -5.11 14.69 -4.11
CA ASP A 355 -5.12 15.80 -5.07
C ASP A 355 -5.25 17.18 -4.38
N ASP A 356 -5.40 17.22 -3.06
CA ASP A 356 -5.32 18.46 -2.25
C ASP A 356 -3.97 18.57 -1.55
N GLU A 357 -3.02 17.72 -1.92
CA GLU A 357 -1.61 17.80 -1.56
C GLU A 357 -0.80 18.10 -2.83
N TYR A 358 -0.13 19.25 -2.89
CA TYR A 358 0.56 19.66 -4.13
C TYR A 358 1.67 20.69 -3.94
N ILE A 359 2.58 20.70 -4.91
CA ILE A 359 3.61 21.73 -5.07
C ILE A 359 3.35 22.52 -6.34
N VAL A 360 3.48 23.84 -6.25
CA VAL A 360 3.46 24.72 -7.43
C VAL A 360 4.87 25.20 -7.72
N LEU A 361 5.37 24.90 -8.92
CA LEU A 361 6.63 25.44 -9.43
C LEU A 361 6.34 26.59 -10.41
N GLU A 362 7.09 27.68 -10.30
CA GLU A 362 7.03 28.83 -11.22
C GLU A 362 8.38 29.05 -11.90
N ASN A 363 8.37 29.26 -13.21
CA ASN A 363 9.55 29.74 -13.93
C ASN A 363 9.56 31.28 -13.96
N THR A 364 10.24 31.90 -13.00
CA THR A 364 10.40 33.36 -12.91
C THR A 364 11.44 33.92 -13.90
N GLY A 365 12.04 33.04 -14.71
CA GLY A 365 12.99 33.38 -15.75
C GLY A 365 12.34 33.96 -17.01
N SER A 366 13.16 34.42 -17.95
CA SER A 366 12.69 35.02 -19.21
C SER A 366 12.65 34.06 -20.41
N ASN A 367 13.00 32.79 -20.21
CA ASN A 367 13.03 31.75 -21.25
C ASN A 367 12.29 30.51 -20.74
N SER A 368 11.75 29.71 -21.67
CA SER A 368 11.20 28.39 -21.34
C SER A 368 12.30 27.44 -20.84
N VAL A 369 11.94 26.55 -19.91
CA VAL A 369 12.82 25.54 -19.32
C VAL A 369 12.31 24.17 -19.76
N ASN A 370 13.19 23.34 -20.34
CA ASN A 370 12.88 21.93 -20.55
C ASN A 370 13.12 21.22 -19.22
N MET A 371 12.08 20.60 -18.68
CA MET A 371 12.13 19.91 -17.38
C MET A 371 12.25 18.40 -17.54
N ASP A 372 12.40 17.87 -18.75
CA ASP A 372 12.69 16.45 -19.00
C ASP A 372 13.88 15.96 -18.13
N GLY A 373 13.61 15.01 -17.23
CA GLY A 373 14.59 14.46 -16.29
C GLY A 373 14.84 15.29 -15.02
N TYR A 374 14.16 16.42 -14.83
CA TYR A 374 14.17 17.11 -13.53
C TYR A 374 13.50 16.23 -12.48
N THR A 375 13.82 16.47 -11.21
CA THR A 375 13.17 15.80 -10.09
C THR A 375 12.57 16.80 -9.11
N LEU A 376 11.46 16.41 -8.48
CA LEU A 376 10.87 17.04 -7.31
C LEU A 376 10.87 15.98 -6.18
N GLU A 377 11.46 16.33 -5.05
CA GLU A 377 11.81 15.42 -3.96
C GLU A 377 11.38 16.01 -2.61
N ASP A 378 10.93 15.15 -1.68
CA ASP A 378 10.77 15.47 -0.25
C ASP A 378 12.02 15.07 0.55
N ASP A 379 12.01 15.30 1.87
CA ASP A 379 13.12 14.92 2.76
C ASP A 379 13.20 13.39 2.98
N ALA A 380 12.14 12.65 2.66
CA ALA A 380 12.08 11.19 2.71
C ALA A 380 12.47 10.48 1.38
N ASN A 381 12.96 11.24 0.39
CA ASN A 381 13.37 10.76 -0.94
C ASN A 381 12.26 10.13 -1.79
N HIS A 382 11.00 10.49 -1.60
CA HIS A 382 9.99 10.31 -2.62
C HIS A 382 10.37 11.19 -3.83
N VAL A 383 10.60 10.58 -5.00
CA VAL A 383 11.03 11.29 -6.21
C VAL A 383 9.95 11.33 -7.30
N TYR A 384 9.50 12.51 -7.69
CA TYR A 384 8.75 12.75 -8.92
C TYR A 384 9.71 13.12 -10.03
N THR A 385 9.80 12.31 -11.09
CA THR A 385 10.60 12.61 -12.27
C THR A 385 9.73 13.22 -13.35
N PHE A 386 10.09 14.41 -13.82
CA PHE A 386 9.41 15.06 -14.93
C PHE A 386 9.74 14.32 -16.24
N ASP A 387 8.69 13.84 -16.93
CA ASP A 387 8.78 13.40 -18.32
C ASP A 387 8.95 14.59 -19.27
N SER A 388 8.72 14.41 -20.57
CA SER A 388 8.86 15.45 -21.60
C SER A 388 7.94 16.66 -21.36
N PHE A 389 8.35 17.56 -20.47
CA PHE A 389 7.61 18.73 -20.01
C PHE A 389 8.43 20.00 -20.25
N THR A 390 7.77 21.08 -20.63
CA THR A 390 8.43 22.37 -20.86
C THR A 390 7.66 23.47 -20.15
N LEU A 391 8.30 24.09 -19.16
CA LEU A 391 7.72 25.18 -18.40
C LEU A 391 8.06 26.52 -19.08
N GLY A 392 7.04 27.21 -19.60
CA GLY A 392 7.21 28.51 -20.25
C GLY A 392 7.69 29.61 -19.31
N ALA A 393 8.15 30.73 -19.88
CA ALA A 393 8.64 31.86 -19.09
C ALA A 393 7.48 32.59 -18.40
N GLY A 394 7.52 32.67 -17.07
CA GLY A 394 6.45 33.22 -16.24
C GLY A 394 5.25 32.30 -16.07
N ASP A 395 5.34 31.06 -16.53
CA ASP A 395 4.31 30.04 -16.35
C ASP A 395 4.57 29.25 -15.05
N SER A 396 3.50 28.62 -14.55
CA SER A 396 3.54 27.73 -13.38
C SER A 396 2.97 26.36 -13.74
N VAL A 397 3.43 25.34 -13.02
CA VAL A 397 2.90 23.99 -13.05
C VAL A 397 2.60 23.54 -11.63
N THR A 398 1.44 22.91 -11.44
CA THR A 398 1.06 22.25 -10.20
C THR A 398 1.33 20.77 -10.31
N ILE A 399 2.02 20.19 -9.33
CA ILE A 399 2.27 18.76 -9.21
C ILE A 399 1.44 18.27 -8.03
N TYR A 400 0.38 17.51 -8.31
CA TYR A 400 -0.46 16.87 -7.31
C TYR A 400 0.12 15.51 -6.92
N THR A 401 0.04 15.19 -5.62
CA THR A 401 0.53 13.89 -5.10
C THR A 401 -0.32 12.73 -5.60
N GLY A 402 -1.63 12.92 -5.71
CA GLY A 402 -2.59 11.89 -6.13
C GLY A 402 -2.61 11.56 -7.64
N ASP A 403 -3.70 10.91 -8.03
CA ASP A 403 -3.94 10.42 -9.39
C ASP A 403 -4.69 11.44 -10.26
N GLY A 404 -4.31 11.52 -11.54
CA GLY A 404 -5.06 12.31 -12.50
C GLY A 404 -4.62 12.11 -13.93
N SER A 405 -4.83 13.13 -14.75
CA SER A 405 -4.39 13.13 -16.15
C SER A 405 -3.61 14.39 -16.41
N ASP A 406 -2.34 14.21 -16.75
CA ASP A 406 -1.43 15.32 -16.99
C ASP A 406 -1.94 16.27 -18.08
N SER A 407 -1.62 17.55 -17.87
CA SER A 407 -1.87 18.65 -18.78
C SER A 407 -0.65 19.58 -18.83
N ASP A 408 -0.74 20.66 -19.60
CA ASP A 408 0.35 21.64 -19.69
C ASP A 408 0.60 22.41 -18.39
N THR A 409 -0.30 22.34 -17.40
CA THR A 409 -0.23 23.12 -16.14
C THR A 409 -0.47 22.30 -14.88
N GLU A 410 -0.89 21.04 -15.01
CA GLU A 410 -1.24 20.16 -13.90
C GLU A 410 -0.62 18.79 -14.21
N LEU A 411 0.18 18.29 -13.28
CA LEU A 411 0.85 17.00 -13.34
C LEU A 411 0.45 16.18 -12.12
N TYR A 412 0.43 14.87 -12.26
CA TYR A 412 0.00 13.96 -11.21
C TYR A 412 1.09 12.92 -10.92
N TRP A 413 1.47 12.79 -9.67
CA TRP A 413 2.50 11.84 -9.24
C TRP A 413 1.97 10.41 -9.20
N GLY A 414 0.66 10.22 -8.97
CA GLY A 414 0.04 8.89 -8.92
C GLY A 414 0.47 8.10 -7.69
N GLN A 415 0.71 8.79 -6.56
CA GLN A 415 0.97 8.15 -5.29
C GLN A 415 -0.33 7.69 -4.64
N ASP A 416 -0.26 6.58 -3.92
CA ASP A 416 -1.37 6.03 -3.12
C ASP A 416 -1.32 6.51 -1.64
N ALA A 417 -0.45 7.48 -1.34
CA ALA A 417 -0.20 8.01 0.00
C ALA A 417 0.27 9.48 -0.05
N PRO A 418 0.04 10.25 1.04
CA PRO A 418 0.63 11.57 1.25
C PRO A 418 2.15 11.51 1.14
N VAL A 419 2.75 12.56 0.55
CA VAL A 419 4.20 12.72 0.43
C VAL A 419 4.67 13.89 1.27
N TRP A 420 3.97 15.02 1.22
CA TRP A 420 4.37 16.26 1.88
C TRP A 420 3.89 16.29 3.35
N ASN A 421 4.83 16.18 4.30
CA ASN A 421 4.49 16.05 5.72
C ASN A 421 3.92 17.34 6.34
N ASN A 422 2.75 17.28 6.98
CA ASN A 422 2.10 18.41 7.66
C ASN A 422 2.89 19.03 8.82
N GLY A 423 3.79 18.26 9.43
CA GLY A 423 4.65 18.71 10.53
C GLY A 423 5.93 19.42 10.08
N GLY A 424 6.11 19.59 8.76
CA GLY A 424 7.28 20.16 8.14
C GLY A 424 8.06 19.16 7.28
N ASP A 425 8.60 19.65 6.18
CA ASP A 425 9.34 18.87 5.18
C ASP A 425 10.32 19.77 4.40
N VAL A 426 11.11 19.19 3.51
CA VAL A 426 12.04 19.88 2.61
C VAL A 426 11.73 19.52 1.15
N VAL A 427 11.12 20.46 0.43
CA VAL A 427 10.90 20.34 -1.00
C VAL A 427 12.19 20.68 -1.75
N THR A 428 12.71 19.75 -2.53
CA THR A 428 13.93 19.90 -3.34
C THR A 428 13.63 19.68 -4.82
N VAL A 429 14.07 20.60 -5.69
CA VAL A 429 14.00 20.44 -7.15
C VAL A 429 15.42 20.33 -7.71
N ARG A 430 15.69 19.29 -8.50
CA ARG A 430 16.97 19.10 -9.18
C ARG A 430 16.82 19.14 -10.69
N ASP A 431 17.88 19.56 -11.36
CA ASP A 431 17.98 19.47 -12.81
C ASP A 431 18.28 18.04 -13.28
N ASP A 432 18.26 17.83 -14.59
CA ASP A 432 18.57 16.55 -15.26
C ASP A 432 20.00 16.02 -15.02
N ASN A 433 20.86 16.82 -14.39
CA ASN A 433 22.21 16.45 -13.99
C ASN A 433 22.33 16.24 -12.46
N GLY A 434 21.22 16.32 -11.72
CA GLY A 434 21.16 16.14 -10.27
C GLY A 434 21.55 17.37 -9.44
N ASN A 435 21.79 18.52 -10.07
CA ASN A 435 22.12 19.73 -9.32
C ASN A 435 20.85 20.34 -8.71
N VAL A 436 20.92 20.76 -7.44
CA VAL A 436 19.81 21.46 -6.79
C VAL A 436 19.57 22.80 -7.46
N VAL A 437 18.36 23.00 -7.98
CA VAL A 437 17.90 24.24 -8.61
C VAL A 437 17.23 25.14 -7.57
N VAL A 438 16.33 24.57 -6.77
CA VAL A 438 15.65 25.25 -5.66
C VAL A 438 15.35 24.26 -4.54
N GLN A 439 15.40 24.73 -3.31
CA GLN A 439 15.05 23.96 -2.12
C GLN A 439 14.31 24.88 -1.13
N ARG A 440 13.26 24.37 -0.47
CA ARG A 440 12.52 25.09 0.55
C ARG A 440 12.02 24.14 1.63
N SER A 441 12.28 24.49 2.89
CA SER A 441 11.67 23.84 4.04
C SER A 441 10.40 24.59 4.50
N TYR A 442 9.52 23.87 5.18
CA TYR A 442 8.37 24.42 5.92
C TYR A 442 8.22 23.66 7.25
N ASP A 443 7.46 24.23 8.20
CA ASP A 443 7.32 23.76 9.60
C ASP A 443 5.87 23.83 10.08
#